data_AF-A0A291B6H6-F1
#
_entry.id   AF-A0A291B6H6-F1
#
_cell.length_a   1.000
_cell.length_b   1.000
_cell.length_c   1.000
_cell.angle_alpha   90.00
_cell.angle_beta   90.00
_cell.angle_gamma   90.00
#
_symmetry.space_group_name_H-M   'P 1'
#
loop_
_entity.id
_entity.type
_entity.pdbx_description
1 polymer ?
#
loop_
_entity_poly.entity_id
_entity_poly.type
_entity_poly.pdbx_seq_one_letter_code
_entity_poly.pdbx_strand_id
1 'polypeptide(L)'
;MNAQKLPESREFWGWWLKLTPKKGGFEYAYTFGKFNTEGNWKMDHVPKRCTKEVTKSLEMFYKKISNFVENELQLEITALSSLKHPQLGPAA
;
A
#
# COMPACT_ATOMS: atom_id res chain seq x y z
N MET A 1 6.43 18.23 -17.50
CA MET A 1 5.96 16.97 -16.85
C MET A 1 6.75 16.73 -15.57
N ASN A 2 6.22 16.00 -14.57
CA ASN A 2 6.91 15.69 -13.30
C ASN A 2 8.34 15.12 -13.51
N ALA A 3 8.58 14.40 -14.62
CA ALA A 3 9.91 13.92 -15.03
C ALA A 3 10.95 15.02 -15.32
N GLN A 4 10.51 16.25 -15.65
CA GLN A 4 11.38 17.40 -15.93
C GLN A 4 11.77 18.17 -14.65
N LYS A 5 11.16 17.85 -13.50
CA LYS A 5 11.57 18.43 -12.22
C LYS A 5 12.86 17.76 -11.71
N LEU A 6 13.64 18.52 -10.94
CA LEU A 6 14.75 17.98 -10.14
C LEU A 6 14.24 16.80 -9.29
N PRO A 7 15.06 15.76 -9.06
CA PRO A 7 14.62 14.55 -8.34
C PRO A 7 13.93 14.85 -7.00
N GLU A 8 14.45 15.80 -6.23
CA GLU A 8 13.92 16.26 -4.94
C GLU A 8 12.56 16.98 -5.01
N SER A 9 12.21 17.51 -6.18
CA SER A 9 10.95 18.22 -6.42
C SER A 9 9.86 17.35 -7.05
N ARG A 10 10.12 16.04 -7.19
CA ARG A 10 9.18 15.09 -7.78
C ARG A 10 8.19 14.58 -6.74
N GLU A 11 6.95 14.47 -7.18
CA GLU A 11 5.87 13.86 -6.41
C GLU A 11 5.59 12.45 -6.96
N PHE A 12 5.13 11.54 -6.11
CA PHE A 12 4.91 10.15 -6.52
C PHE A 12 3.48 9.73 -6.22
N TRP A 13 2.82 9.15 -7.23
CA TRP A 13 1.53 8.50 -7.02
C TRP A 13 1.76 7.09 -6.51
N GLY A 14 1.05 6.69 -5.47
CA GLY A 14 1.25 5.41 -4.85
C GLY A 14 0.24 5.11 -3.75
N TRP A 15 0.71 4.36 -2.77
CA TRP A 15 -0.07 3.93 -1.62
C TRP A 15 0.83 3.91 -0.39
N TRP A 16 0.21 4.00 0.78
CA TRP A 16 0.83 3.63 2.05
C TRP A 16 -0.05 2.60 2.75
N LEU A 17 0.57 1.77 3.59
CA LEU A 17 -0.10 0.71 4.34
C LEU A 17 0.31 0.83 5.80
N LYS A 18 -0.67 0.74 6.69
CA LYS A 18 -0.50 0.65 8.13
C LYS A 18 -0.75 -0.78 8.56
N LEU A 19 0.21 -1.37 9.27
CA LEU A 19 0.03 -2.63 9.98
C LEU A 19 -0.15 -2.37 11.46
N THR A 20 -1.23 -2.90 12.02
CA THR A 20 -1.53 -2.83 13.45
C THR A 20 -1.36 -4.23 14.03
N PRO A 21 -0.52 -4.43 15.05
CA PRO A 21 -0.41 -5.73 15.69
C PRO A 21 -1.73 -6.08 16.41
N LYS A 22 -2.15 -7.33 16.26
CA LYS A 22 -3.29 -7.93 16.99
C LYS A 22 -2.84 -9.23 17.63
N LYS A 23 -3.71 -9.81 18.46
CA LYS A 23 -3.46 -11.15 19.01
C LYS A 23 -3.36 -12.16 17.86
N GLY A 24 -2.22 -12.85 17.76
CA GLY A 24 -2.00 -13.87 16.73
C GLY A 24 -1.66 -13.34 15.34
N GLY A 25 -1.37 -12.04 15.18
CA GLY A 25 -0.93 -11.53 13.89
C GLY A 25 -1.09 -10.01 13.70
N PHE A 26 -1.51 -9.61 12.51
CA PHE A 26 -1.60 -8.21 12.10
C PHE A 26 -2.91 -7.89 11.39
N GLU A 27 -3.35 -6.64 11.53
CA GLU A 27 -4.39 -6.04 10.71
C GLU A 27 -3.78 -5.00 9.78
N TYR A 28 -4.14 -5.03 8.50
CA TYR A 28 -3.68 -4.04 7.53
C TYR A 28 -4.78 -3.06 7.12
N ALA A 29 -4.38 -1.80 6.95
CA ALA A 29 -5.17 -0.80 6.27
C ALA A 29 -4.29 -0.05 5.27
N TYR A 30 -4.72 0.07 4.02
CA TYR A 30 -3.99 0.83 3.00
C TYR A 30 -4.82 1.99 2.47
N THR A 31 -4.13 2.96 1.88
CA THR A 31 -4.77 4.11 1.25
C THR A 31 -3.94 4.56 0.06
N PHE A 32 -4.62 4.95 -1.02
CA PHE A 32 -3.99 5.51 -2.20
C PHE A 32 -3.80 7.02 -2.06
N GLY A 33 -2.77 7.55 -2.71
CA GLY A 33 -2.57 8.98 -2.76
C GLY A 33 -1.26 9.40 -3.38
N LYS A 34 -0.79 10.56 -2.94
CA LYS A 34 0.40 11.23 -3.45
C LYS A 34 1.40 11.44 -2.34
N PHE A 35 2.63 11.00 -2.57
CA PHE A 35 3.79 11.37 -1.78
C PHE A 35 4.30 12.72 -2.28
N ASN A 36 4.23 13.74 -1.43
CA ASN A 36 4.61 15.11 -1.77
C ASN A 36 6.12 15.35 -1.52
N THR A 37 6.61 16.50 -1.94
CA THR A 37 8.02 16.90 -1.82
C THR A 37 8.48 17.12 -0.37
N GLU A 38 7.53 17.25 0.57
CA GLU A 38 7.81 17.35 2.00
C GLU A 38 7.98 15.97 2.67
N GLY A 39 7.90 14.89 1.89
CA GLY A 39 8.00 13.52 2.41
C GLY A 39 6.71 13.00 3.05
N ASN A 40 5.57 13.66 2.78
CA ASN A 40 4.28 13.32 3.38
C ASN A 40 3.36 12.62 2.37
N TRP A 41 2.66 11.59 2.84
CA TRP A 41 1.55 10.99 2.11
C TRP A 41 0.28 11.83 2.30
N LYS A 42 -0.36 12.17 1.19
CA LYS A 42 -1.68 12.81 1.16
C LYS A 42 -2.66 11.88 0.44
N MET A 43 -3.81 11.65 1.06
CA MET A 43 -4.91 10.92 0.42
C MET A 43 -5.40 11.72 -0.78
N ASP A 44 -5.37 11.09 -1.95
CA ASP A 44 -5.73 11.74 -3.21
C ASP A 44 -6.06 10.69 -4.27
N HIS A 45 -6.78 11.09 -5.31
CA HIS A 45 -7.17 10.21 -6.41
C HIS A 45 -5.99 9.96 -7.36
N VAL A 46 -5.48 8.73 -7.36
CA VAL A 46 -4.44 8.31 -8.31
C VAL A 46 -4.97 8.45 -9.75
N PRO A 47 -4.29 9.20 -10.63
CA PRO A 47 -4.73 9.38 -12.01
C PRO A 47 -4.83 8.05 -12.76
N LYS A 48 -5.87 7.90 -13.60
CA LYS A 48 -6.16 6.67 -14.36
C LYS A 48 -4.96 6.07 -15.09
N ARG A 49 -4.07 6.91 -15.62
CA ARG A 49 -2.84 6.52 -16.31
C ARG A 49 -1.87 5.71 -15.44
N CYS A 50 -1.87 5.93 -14.13
CA CYS A 50 -0.97 5.29 -13.17
C CYS A 50 -1.69 4.26 -12.28
N THR A 51 -3.03 4.29 -12.20
CA THR A 51 -3.81 3.42 -11.30
C THR A 51 -3.45 1.95 -11.45
N LYS A 52 -3.32 1.45 -12.68
CA LYS A 52 -2.98 0.04 -12.93
C LYS A 52 -1.64 -0.37 -12.30
N GLU A 53 -0.61 0.45 -12.48
CA GLU A 53 0.73 0.16 -11.97
C GLU A 53 0.79 0.32 -10.44
N VAL A 54 0.14 1.36 -9.92
CA VAL A 54 0.05 1.62 -8.48
C VAL A 54 -0.67 0.48 -7.77
N THR A 55 -1.82 0.01 -8.28
CA THR A 55 -2.53 -1.15 -7.72
C THR A 55 -1.69 -2.42 -7.81
N LYS A 56 -1.07 -2.70 -8.97
CA LYS A 56 -0.21 -3.88 -9.13
C LYS A 56 0.95 -3.90 -8.13
N SER A 57 1.55 -2.75 -7.84
CA SER A 57 2.62 -2.66 -6.84
C SER A 57 2.14 -2.99 -5.42
N LEU A 58 0.92 -2.57 -5.05
CA LEU A 58 0.31 -2.90 -3.77
C LEU A 58 0.01 -4.39 -3.66
N GLU A 59 -0.60 -4.99 -4.68
CA GLU A 59 -0.90 -6.43 -4.72
C GLU A 59 0.38 -7.27 -4.59
N MET A 60 1.45 -6.87 -5.31
CA MET A 60 2.74 -7.56 -5.25
C MET A 60 3.40 -7.42 -3.88
N PHE A 61 3.31 -6.25 -3.25
CA PHE A 61 3.78 -6.07 -1.87
C PHE A 61 2.99 -6.93 -0.90
N TYR A 62 1.66 -6.92 -1.02
CA TYR A 62 0.76 -7.67 -0.16
C TYR A 62 1.07 -9.17 -0.21
N LYS A 63 1.24 -9.74 -1.41
CA LYS A 63 1.62 -11.15 -1.57
C LYS A 63 2.92 -11.50 -0.84
N LYS A 64 3.93 -10.61 -0.88
CA LYS A 64 5.21 -10.84 -0.21
C LYS A 64 5.07 -10.79 1.31
N ILE A 65 4.37 -9.78 1.82
CA ILE A 65 4.23 -9.61 3.28
C ILE A 65 3.30 -10.65 3.87
N SER A 66 2.24 -11.06 3.17
CA SER A 66 1.36 -12.13 3.62
C SER A 66 2.10 -13.46 3.65
N ASN A 67 2.86 -13.79 2.60
CA ASN A 67 3.71 -14.98 2.60
C ASN A 67 4.69 -15.00 3.78
N PHE A 68 5.34 -13.87 4.06
CA PHE A 68 6.25 -13.76 5.21
C PHE A 68 5.52 -13.96 6.55
N VAL A 69 4.40 -13.27 6.76
CA VAL A 69 3.63 -13.34 8.01
C VAL A 69 3.03 -14.74 8.23
N GLU A 70 2.44 -15.33 7.20
CA GLU A 70 1.72 -16.60 7.29
C GLU A 70 2.66 -17.80 7.27
N ASN A 71 3.61 -17.83 6.33
CA ASN A 71 4.43 -19.03 6.11
C ASN A 71 5.72 -19.04 6.93
N GLU A 72 6.32 -17.88 7.21
CA GLU A 72 7.58 -17.82 7.98
C GLU A 72 7.33 -17.56 9.46
N LEU A 73 6.43 -16.62 9.80
CA LEU A 73 6.13 -16.29 11.21
C LEU A 73 5.00 -17.13 11.81
N GLN A 74 4.23 -17.85 11.00
CA GLN A 74 3.05 -18.61 11.44
C GLN A 74 2.01 -17.73 12.16
N LEU A 75 1.82 -16.52 11.64
CA LEU A 75 0.87 -15.52 12.14
C LEU A 75 -0.20 -15.22 11.09
N GLU A 76 -1.28 -14.57 11.49
CA GLU A 76 -2.35 -14.16 10.58
C GLU A 76 -2.16 -12.72 10.08
N ILE A 77 -2.55 -12.42 8.84
CA ILE A 77 -2.73 -11.06 8.35
C ILE A 77 -4.14 -10.87 7.77
N THR A 78 -4.90 -9.91 8.30
CA THR A 78 -6.28 -9.65 7.86
C THR A 78 -6.50 -8.18 7.58
N ALA A 79 -7.46 -7.82 6.71
CA ALA A 79 -7.77 -6.39 6.61
C ALA A 79 -8.47 -5.89 7.87
N LEU A 80 -8.23 -4.62 8.15
CA LEU A 80 -8.99 -3.87 9.13
C LEU A 80 -10.46 -3.79 8.71
N SER A 81 -11.38 -4.00 9.65
CA SER A 81 -12.84 -3.96 9.39
C SER A 81 -13.35 -2.63 8.83
N SER A 82 -12.61 -1.54 9.04
CA SER A 82 -12.91 -0.21 8.51
C SER A 82 -12.20 0.13 7.19
N LEU A 83 -11.58 -0.86 6.53
CA LEU A 83 -10.93 -0.67 5.24
C LEU A 83 -11.95 -0.18 4.20
N LYS A 84 -11.73 1.03 3.68
CA LYS A 84 -12.61 1.67 2.66
C LYS A 84 -12.45 1.05 1.27
N HIS A 85 -11.39 0.30 1.04
CA HIS A 85 -11.05 -0.30 -0.24
C HIS A 85 -11.26 -1.82 -0.21
N PRO A 86 -11.33 -2.49 -1.37
CA PRO A 86 -11.46 -3.94 -1.42
C PRO A 86 -10.34 -4.63 -0.65
N GLN A 87 -10.67 -5.76 -0.02
CA GLN A 87 -9.67 -6.64 0.58
C GLN A 87 -8.69 -7.10 -0.51
N LEU A 88 -7.40 -7.09 -0.20
CA LEU A 88 -6.39 -7.66 -1.07
C LEU A 88 -6.55 -9.19 -1.03
N GLY A 89 -6.54 -9.81 -2.21
CA GLY A 89 -6.79 -11.25 -2.35
C GLY A 89 -5.80 -12.10 -1.53
N PRO A 90 -6.17 -13.34 -1.18
CA PRO A 90 -5.34 -14.20 -0.35
C PRO A 90 -3.97 -14.44 -0.98
N ALA A 91 -2.96 -14.68 -0.12
CA ALA A 91 -1.66 -15.14 -0.55
C ALA A 91 -1.85 -16.42 -1.39
N ALA A 92 -1.52 -16.35 -2.67
CA ALA A 92 -1.55 -17.49 -3.58
C ALA A 92 -0.36 -18.42 -3.34
#